data_AF-A0A1R4I4S3-F1
#
_entry.id   AF-A0A1R4I4S3-F1
#
_cell.length_a   1.000
_cell.length_b   1.000
_cell.length_c   1.000
_cell.angle_alpha   90.00
_cell.angle_beta   90.00
_cell.angle_gamma   90.00
#
_symmetry.space_group_name_H-M   'P 1'
#
loop_
_entity.id
_entity.type
_entity.pdbx_description
1 polymer ?
#
loop_
_entity_poly.entity_id
_entity_poly.type
_entity_poly.pdbx_seq_one_letter_code
_entity_poly.pdbx_strand_id
1 'polypeptide(L)'
;MSIQQSKTLWAGALVAAVLVMGHLSKSDAQDHEEWLTEYCTDAAVWAFEEHRGVPLSERTGQPDYRGIAEESCPGMRPAGPAIDDDYRAPARLAMPETAPIQQIVQF
;
A
#
# COMPACT_ATOMS: atom_id res chain seq x y z
N MET A 1 11.20 21.57 53.65
CA MET A 1 10.88 21.74 52.22
C MET A 1 9.48 22.36 52.13
N SER A 2 9.33 23.53 51.50
CA SER A 2 8.05 24.25 51.47
C SER A 2 7.01 23.50 50.64
N ILE A 3 5.73 23.50 51.08
CA ILE A 3 4.59 22.91 50.35
C ILE A 3 4.46 23.49 48.93
N GLN A 4 4.93 24.72 48.74
CA GLN A 4 4.93 25.38 47.43
C GLN A 4 6.00 24.79 46.49
N GLN A 5 7.16 24.39 47.03
CA GLN A 5 8.24 23.76 46.27
C GLN A 5 7.91 22.32 45.87
N SER A 6 7.19 21.57 46.73
CA SER A 6 6.75 20.22 46.37
C SER A 6 5.72 20.25 45.24
N LYS A 7 4.77 21.20 45.26
CA LYS A 7 3.78 21.36 44.18
C LYS A 7 4.43 21.67 42.83
N THR A 8 5.43 22.54 42.79
CA THR A 8 6.14 22.87 41.55
C THR A 8 6.95 21.69 41.01
N LEU A 9 7.54 20.88 41.89
CA LEU A 9 8.26 19.66 41.49
C LEU A 9 7.31 18.62 40.89
N TRP A 10 6.16 18.39 41.53
CA TRP A 10 5.14 17.49 41.00
C TRP A 10 4.55 17.97 39.68
N ALA A 11 4.29 19.27 39.55
CA ALA A 11 3.83 19.84 38.28
C ALA A 11 4.86 19.65 37.16
N GLY A 12 6.16 19.90 37.43
CA GLY A 12 7.23 19.65 36.47
C GLY A 12 7.36 18.18 36.09
N ALA A 13 7.26 17.28 37.06
CA ALA A 13 7.31 15.83 36.83
C ALA A 13 6.15 15.34 35.95
N LEU A 14 4.94 15.86 36.17
CA LEU A 14 3.78 15.50 35.34
C LEU A 14 3.92 15.99 33.90
N VAL A 15 4.40 17.23 33.70
CA VAL A 15 4.64 17.76 32.34
C VAL A 15 5.71 16.93 31.62
N ALA A 16 6.80 16.59 32.30
CA ALA A 16 7.84 15.74 31.73
C ALA A 16 7.29 14.34 31.34
N ALA A 17 6.46 13.74 32.18
CA ALA A 17 5.86 12.43 31.90
C ALA A 17 4.95 12.47 30.65
N VAL A 18 4.13 13.50 30.49
CA VAL A 18 3.26 13.67 29.31
C VAL A 18 4.08 13.85 28.03
N LEU A 19 5.15 14.65 28.08
CA LEU A 19 6.03 14.86 26.92
C LEU A 19 6.72 13.57 26.49
N VAL A 20 7.24 12.79 27.43
CA VAL A 20 7.87 11.49 27.13
C VAL A 20 6.89 10.53 26.49
N MET A 21 5.66 10.42 27.02
CA MET A 21 4.64 9.55 26.45
C MET A 21 4.22 9.98 25.03
N GLY A 22 4.14 11.29 24.78
CA GLY A 22 3.84 11.83 23.44
C GLY A 22 4.90 11.51 22.40
N HIS A 23 6.19 11.47 22.78
CA HIS A 23 7.27 11.08 21.89
C HIS A 23 7.26 9.58 21.56
N LEU A 24 6.97 8.71 22.53
CA LEU A 24 6.83 7.27 22.31
C LEU A 24 5.64 6.94 21.40
N SER A 25 4.50 7.62 21.58
CA SER A 25 3.34 7.40 20.70
C SER A 25 3.60 7.76 19.23
N LYS A 26 4.57 8.63 18.95
CA LYS A 26 4.91 9.02 17.58
C LYS A 26 5.80 7.99 16.88
N SER A 27 6.68 7.30 17.61
CA SER A 27 7.49 6.22 17.04
C SER A 27 6.60 5.03 16.66
N ASP A 28 5.66 4.65 17.52
CA ASP A 28 4.77 3.52 17.26
C ASP A 28 3.91 3.75 15.99
N ALA A 29 3.48 4.99 15.75
CA ALA A 29 2.75 5.35 14.55
C ALA A 29 3.63 5.29 13.28
N GLN A 30 4.90 5.69 13.38
CA GLN A 30 5.85 5.61 12.27
C GLN A 30 6.19 4.16 11.93
N ASP A 31 6.45 3.34 12.94
CA ASP A 31 6.74 1.91 12.77
C ASP A 31 5.55 1.19 12.13
N HIS A 32 4.32 1.58 12.49
CA HIS A 32 3.11 1.03 11.89
C HIS A 32 2.94 1.42 10.42
N GLU A 33 3.20 2.68 10.07
CA GLU A 33 3.16 3.15 8.68
C GLU A 33 4.23 2.49 7.80
N GLU A 34 5.45 2.34 8.33
CA GLU A 34 6.55 1.66 7.63
C GLU A 34 6.22 0.18 7.41
N TRP A 35 5.74 -0.49 8.45
CA TRP A 35 5.31 -1.89 8.37
C TRP A 35 4.19 -2.09 7.34
N LEU A 36 3.17 -1.21 7.33
CA LEU A 36 2.09 -1.27 6.33
C LEU A 36 2.61 -1.03 4.91
N THR A 37 3.57 -0.12 4.74
CA THR A 37 4.16 0.17 3.44
C THR A 37 4.92 -1.03 2.88
N GLU A 38 5.74 -1.68 3.71
CA GLU A 38 6.47 -2.90 3.34
C GLU A 38 5.49 -4.03 3.00
N TYR A 39 4.50 -4.26 3.87
CA TYR A 39 3.45 -5.25 3.65
C TYR A 39 2.75 -5.08 2.30
N CYS A 40 2.33 -3.87 2.00
CA CYS A 40 1.61 -3.57 0.76
C CYS A 40 2.52 -3.67 -0.48
N THR A 41 3.81 -3.36 -0.33
CA THR A 41 4.76 -3.49 -1.44
C THR A 41 4.95 -4.96 -1.80
N ASP A 42 5.17 -5.82 -0.80
CA ASP A 42 5.39 -7.25 -1.00
C ASP A 42 4.17 -7.94 -1.59
N ALA A 43 2.97 -7.63 -1.08
CA ALA A 43 1.73 -8.16 -1.63
C ALA A 43 1.48 -7.69 -3.07
N ALA A 44 2.00 -6.51 -3.47
CA ALA A 44 1.82 -5.97 -4.83
C ALA A 44 2.70 -6.71 -5.81
N VAL A 45 3.96 -6.94 -5.42
CA VAL A 45 4.89 -7.75 -6.19
C VAL A 45 4.32 -9.14 -6.38
N TRP A 46 3.79 -9.76 -5.32
CA TRP A 46 3.19 -11.08 -5.40
C TRP A 46 2.00 -11.15 -6.37
N ALA A 47 1.01 -10.26 -6.20
CA ALA A 47 -0.18 -10.22 -7.05
C ALA A 47 0.19 -10.00 -8.53
N PHE A 48 1.20 -9.20 -8.78
CA PHE A 48 1.70 -8.92 -10.12
C PHE A 48 2.45 -10.09 -10.76
N GLU A 49 3.31 -10.76 -10.00
CA GLU A 49 4.01 -11.98 -10.42
C GLU A 49 3.02 -13.12 -10.67
N GLU A 50 1.98 -13.23 -9.85
CA GLU A 50 0.88 -14.16 -10.05
C GLU A 50 0.11 -13.88 -11.34
N HIS A 51 -0.25 -12.62 -11.59
CA HIS A 51 -0.91 -12.23 -12.83
C HIS A 51 -0.04 -12.51 -14.08
N ARG A 52 1.29 -12.46 -13.94
CA ARG A 52 2.25 -12.81 -14.98
C ARG A 52 2.53 -14.30 -15.11
N GLY A 53 1.97 -15.14 -14.24
CA GLY A 53 2.18 -16.58 -14.25
C GLY A 53 3.56 -17.02 -13.76
N VAL A 54 4.25 -16.19 -12.96
CA VAL A 54 5.53 -16.57 -12.34
C VAL A 54 5.27 -17.75 -11.37
N PRO A 55 6.01 -18.85 -11.50
CA PRO A 55 5.83 -20.01 -10.64
C PRO A 55 6.15 -19.66 -9.18
N LEU A 56 5.47 -20.31 -8.24
CA LEU A 56 5.57 -20.03 -6.80
C LEU A 56 7.02 -20.04 -6.28
N SER A 57 7.87 -20.91 -6.83
CA SER A 57 9.28 -21.05 -6.47
C SER A 57 10.17 -19.89 -6.89
N GLU A 58 9.69 -19.02 -7.78
CA GLU A 58 10.45 -17.90 -8.35
C GLU A 58 9.85 -16.54 -7.98
N ARG A 59 8.78 -16.53 -7.16
CA ARG A 59 8.16 -15.29 -6.69
C ARG A 59 9.04 -14.61 -5.64
N THR A 60 9.13 -13.29 -5.75
CA THR A 60 9.96 -12.45 -4.87
C THR A 60 9.14 -11.69 -3.85
N GLY A 61 7.84 -11.49 -4.10
CA GLY A 61 6.90 -10.90 -3.15
C GLY A 61 6.45 -11.86 -2.05
N GLN A 62 5.67 -11.35 -1.10
CA GLN A 62 4.96 -12.17 -0.13
C GLN A 62 3.46 -12.17 -0.44
N PRO A 63 2.75 -13.31 -0.31
CA PRO A 63 1.30 -13.32 -0.44
C PRO A 63 0.65 -12.47 0.66
N ASP A 64 -0.59 -12.03 0.42
CA ASP A 64 -1.44 -11.36 1.41
C ASP A 64 -1.77 -12.31 2.57
N TYR A 65 -0.87 -12.44 3.53
CA TYR A 65 -0.98 -13.41 4.63
C TYR A 65 -1.96 -12.98 5.72
N ARG A 66 -2.32 -11.68 5.80
CA ARG A 66 -3.33 -11.17 6.74
C ARG A 66 -4.70 -10.97 6.11
N GLY A 67 -4.82 -11.05 4.79
CA GLY A 67 -6.07 -10.80 4.08
C GLY A 67 -6.53 -9.33 4.15
N ILE A 68 -5.62 -8.40 4.44
CA ILE A 68 -5.93 -6.96 4.58
C ILE A 68 -5.47 -6.15 3.38
N ALA A 69 -4.80 -6.77 2.41
CA ALA A 69 -4.14 -6.02 1.35
C ALA A 69 -5.16 -5.31 0.45
N GLU A 70 -6.32 -5.91 0.21
CA GLU A 70 -7.41 -5.28 -0.56
C GLU A 70 -7.95 -3.98 0.07
N GLU A 71 -8.03 -3.95 1.40
CA GLU A 71 -8.63 -2.85 2.16
C GLU A 71 -7.62 -1.78 2.58
N SER A 72 -6.41 -2.22 2.93
CA SER A 72 -5.38 -1.37 3.53
C SER A 72 -4.34 -0.89 2.52
N CYS A 73 -4.15 -1.61 1.41
CA CYS A 73 -3.13 -1.26 0.42
C CYS A 73 -3.71 -0.40 -0.71
N PRO A 74 -3.16 0.81 -0.92
CA PRO A 74 -3.62 1.67 -2.00
C PRO A 74 -3.32 1.02 -3.37
N GLY A 75 -4.36 0.91 -4.22
CA GLY A 75 -4.21 0.41 -5.59
C GLY A 75 -4.31 -1.10 -5.77
N MET A 76 -4.39 -1.88 -4.68
CA MET A 76 -4.68 -3.32 -4.74
C MET A 76 -6.15 -3.67 -4.76
N ARG A 77 -6.99 -2.74 -4.31
CA ARG A 77 -8.42 -2.93 -4.38
C ARG A 77 -8.79 -3.33 -5.81
N PRO A 78 -9.52 -4.43 -6.02
CA PRO A 78 -9.94 -4.83 -7.34
C PRO A 78 -10.57 -3.60 -7.99
N ALA A 79 -10.15 -3.29 -9.22
CA ALA A 79 -10.94 -2.42 -10.06
C ALA A 79 -12.36 -3.00 -9.98
N GLY A 80 -13.32 -2.20 -9.49
CA GLY A 80 -14.69 -2.65 -9.27
C GLY A 80 -15.22 -3.39 -10.50
N PRO A 81 -16.30 -4.18 -10.37
CA PRO A 81 -16.71 -5.20 -11.33
C PRO A 81 -16.43 -4.74 -12.75
N ALA A 82 -15.61 -5.52 -13.47
CA ALA A 82 -15.29 -5.25 -14.86
C ALA A 82 -16.59 -4.88 -15.55
N ILE A 83 -16.66 -3.65 -16.10
CA ILE A 83 -17.81 -3.26 -16.91
C ILE A 83 -17.90 -4.36 -17.98
N ASP A 84 -19.01 -5.09 -17.97
CA ASP A 84 -19.24 -6.28 -18.79
C ASP A 84 -18.76 -6.05 -20.23
N ASP A 85 -18.21 -7.10 -20.84
CA ASP A 85 -17.61 -7.18 -22.19
C ASP A 85 -18.46 -6.60 -23.35
N ASP A 86 -19.68 -6.11 -23.09
CA ASP A 86 -20.56 -5.43 -24.04
C ASP A 86 -20.37 -3.90 -24.09
N TYR A 87 -19.61 -3.28 -23.17
CA TYR A 87 -19.16 -1.91 -23.39
C TYR A 87 -18.01 -1.93 -24.40
N ARG A 88 -18.37 -1.98 -25.67
CA ARG A 88 -17.52 -1.64 -26.81
C ARG A 88 -17.02 -0.21 -26.62
N ALA A 89 -15.98 -0.04 -25.81
CA ALA A 89 -15.23 1.19 -25.73
C ALA A 89 -14.84 1.53 -27.18
N PRO A 90 -15.22 2.71 -27.70
CA PRO A 90 -14.87 3.06 -29.05
C PRO A 90 -13.34 3.01 -29.14
N ALA A 91 -12.84 2.35 -30.18
CA ALA A 91 -11.42 2.19 -30.53
C ALA A 91 -10.73 3.54 -30.80
N ARG A 92 -10.75 4.44 -29.83
CA ARG A 92 -10.21 5.80 -29.84
C ARG A 92 -9.17 6.03 -28.75
N LEU A 93 -8.86 5.01 -27.96
CA LEU A 93 -7.64 4.96 -27.13
C LEU A 93 -6.55 4.07 -27.73
N ALA A 94 -6.77 3.53 -28.93
CA ALA A 94 -5.68 2.94 -29.71
C ALA A 94 -4.72 4.06 -30.10
N MET A 95 -3.60 4.17 -29.38
CA MET A 95 -2.42 4.89 -29.84
C MET A 95 -2.06 4.40 -31.25
N PRO A 96 -1.89 5.28 -32.25
CA PRO A 96 -1.62 4.87 -33.62
C PRO A 96 -0.11 4.68 -33.82
N GLU A 97 0.53 3.70 -33.19
CA GLU A 97 1.97 3.44 -33.42
C GLU A 97 2.37 1.95 -33.42
N THR A 98 1.44 1.00 -33.38
CA THR A 98 1.78 -0.44 -33.47
C THR A 98 0.79 -1.28 -34.29
N ALA A 99 0.26 -0.74 -35.38
CA ALA A 99 -0.35 -1.57 -36.42
C ALA A 99 0.75 -2.08 -37.36
N PRO A 100 1.07 -3.38 -37.44
CA PRO A 100 1.91 -3.89 -38.52
C PRO A 100 1.18 -3.70 -39.85
N ILE A 101 1.80 -2.88 -40.69
CA ILE A 101 1.40 -2.57 -42.05
C ILE A 101 1.52 -3.84 -42.90
N GLN A 102 0.37 -4.34 -43.37
CA GLN A 102 0.22 -5.00 -44.68
C GLN A 102 0.98 -6.33 -44.88
N GLN A 103 0.43 -7.45 -44.38
CA GLN A 103 0.58 -8.71 -45.11
C GLN A 103 -0.61 -8.86 -46.06
N ILE A 104 -0.47 -8.20 -47.21
CA ILE A 104 -1.38 -8.28 -48.34
C ILE A 104 -1.40 -9.74 -48.81
N VAL A 105 -2.57 -10.36 -48.69
CA VAL A 105 -2.93 -11.57 -49.44
C VAL A 105 -2.91 -11.20 -50.93
N GLN A 106 -2.07 -11.84 -51.74
CA GLN A 106 -2.26 -11.89 -53.19
C GLN A 106 -2.29 -13.34 -53.67
N PHE A 107 -3.25 -13.59 -54.57
CA PHE A 107 -3.37 -14.76 -55.45
C PHE A 107 -2.20 -14.82 -56.43
#